data_AF-A0A7G3V3H1-F1
#
_entry.id   AF-A0A7G3V3H1-F1
#
_cell.length_a   1.000
_cell.length_b   1.000
_cell.length_c   1.000
_cell.angle_alpha   90.00
_cell.angle_beta   90.00
_cell.angle_gamma   90.00
#
_symmetry.space_group_name_H-M   'P 1'
#
loop_
_entity.id
_entity.type
_entity.pdbx_description
1 polymer ?
#
loop_
_entity_poly.entity_id
_entity_poly.type
_entity_poly.pdbx_seq_one_letter_code
_entity_poly.pdbx_strand_id
1 'polypeptide(L)' 'RALRHFTLSTGKSAGRNSSGRITVFHRGGGSKRLLRKIDLKRSRSSIGIIERIEYDPNRSSR' A
#
# COMPACT_ATOMS: atom_id res chain seq x y z
N ARG A 1 6.67 1.85 -14.06
CA ARG A 1 7.04 1.73 -12.62
C ARG A 1 6.37 2.90 -11.91
N ALA A 2 5.74 2.67 -10.76
CA ALA A 2 5.02 3.73 -10.07
C ALA A 2 5.90 4.94 -9.75
N LEU A 3 5.27 6.12 -9.75
CA LEU A 3 5.91 7.39 -9.43
C LEU A 3 6.52 7.37 -8.03
N ARG A 4 7.85 7.45 -7.95
CA ARG A 4 8.63 7.30 -6.71
C ARG A 4 8.16 8.21 -5.58
N HIS A 5 7.70 9.41 -5.91
CA HIS A 5 7.15 10.40 -4.98
C HIS A 5 5.99 9.85 -4.12
N PHE A 6 5.19 8.93 -4.67
CA PHE A 6 4.03 8.34 -3.99
C PHE A 6 4.30 6.92 -3.49
N THR A 7 5.56 6.49 -3.46
CA THR A 7 5.93 5.16 -2.98
C THR A 7 6.57 5.24 -1.60
N LEU A 8 6.06 4.45 -0.66
CA LEU A 8 6.55 4.40 0.71
C LEU A 8 7.07 2.99 1.03
N SER A 9 8.20 2.93 1.70
CA SER A 9 8.75 1.68 2.23
C SER A 9 8.24 1.47 3.65
N THR A 10 7.43 0.44 3.85
CA THR A 10 6.93 0.05 5.17
C THR A 10 7.33 -1.39 5.44
N GLY A 11 7.84 -1.64 6.65
CA GLY A 11 8.22 -2.97 7.09
C GLY A 11 7.00 -3.90 7.23
N LYS A 12 7.22 -5.20 7.07
CA LYS A 12 6.17 -6.20 7.31
C LYS A 12 6.09 -6.47 8.81
N SER A 13 4.89 -6.43 9.36
CA SER A 13 4.65 -6.81 10.77
C SER A 13 4.63 -8.33 10.99
N ALA A 14 4.45 -9.13 9.94
CA ALA A 14 4.34 -10.60 10.01
C ALA A 14 3.36 -11.10 11.10
N GLY A 15 2.23 -10.40 11.25
CA GLY A 15 1.19 -10.77 12.22
C GLY A 15 1.49 -10.42 13.68
N ARG A 16 2.54 -9.62 13.94
CA ARG A 16 2.93 -9.20 15.30
C ARG A 16 2.37 -7.84 15.69
N ASN A 17 2.07 -7.68 16.98
CA ASN A 17 1.71 -6.39 17.59
C ASN A 17 2.95 -5.60 18.06
N SER A 18 2.73 -4.43 18.69
CA SER A 18 3.79 -3.55 19.21
C SER A 18 4.66 -4.19 20.30
N SER A 19 4.16 -5.18 21.05
CA SER A 19 4.94 -5.97 22.01
C SER A 19 5.67 -7.17 21.37
N GLY A 20 5.62 -7.30 20.04
CA GLY A 20 6.26 -8.39 19.30
C GLY A 20 5.55 -9.75 19.37
N ARG A 21 4.38 -9.84 20.02
CA ARG A 21 3.60 -11.07 20.11
C ARG A 21 2.80 -11.31 18.83
N ILE A 22 2.70 -12.55 18.39
CA ILE A 22 1.85 -12.94 17.25
C ILE A 22 0.39 -12.79 17.70
N THR A 23 -0.34 -11.89 17.04
CA THR A 23 -1.78 -11.68 17.27
C THR A 23 -2.62 -12.15 16.08
N VAL A 24 -2.04 -12.16 14.88
CA VAL A 24 -2.70 -12.67 13.67
C VAL A 24 -1.86 -13.80 13.08
N PHE A 25 -2.42 -15.01 13.11
CA PHE A 25 -1.80 -16.21 12.56
C PHE A 25 -1.80 -16.22 11.02
N HIS A 26 -0.98 -17.09 10.44
CA HIS A 26 -0.85 -17.27 8.98
C HIS A 26 -0.40 -16.01 8.21
N ARG A 27 0.26 -15.07 8.88
CA ARG A 27 0.80 -13.83 8.28
C ARG A 27 2.31 -13.81 8.44
N GLY A 28 3.04 -13.72 7.33
CA GLY A 28 4.51 -13.68 7.34
C GLY A 28 5.11 -13.99 5.97
N GLY A 29 6.38 -13.66 5.77
CA GLY A 29 7.10 -13.94 4.52
C GLY A 29 6.61 -13.17 3.29
N GLY A 30 6.78 -13.76 2.10
CA GLY A 30 6.42 -13.22 0.78
C GLY A 30 7.35 -12.14 0.23
N SER A 31 7.12 -11.71 -1.02
CA SER A 31 7.93 -10.68 -1.70
C SER A 31 7.80 -9.28 -1.08
N LYS A 32 8.86 -8.47 -1.16
CA LYS A 32 8.89 -7.08 -0.65
C LYS A 32 7.92 -6.21 -1.45
N ARG A 33 7.12 -5.41 -0.75
CA ARG A 33 6.12 -4.51 -1.34
C ARG A 33 6.37 -3.08 -0.88
N LEU A 34 6.06 -2.13 -1.74
CA LEU A 34 6.03 -0.71 -1.41
C LEU A 34 4.57 -0.29 -1.34
N LEU A 35 4.22 0.52 -0.35
CA LEU A 35 2.90 1.12 -0.24
C LEU A 35 2.77 2.27 -1.26
N ARG A 36 1.54 2.47 -1.74
CA ARG A 36 1.17 3.61 -2.60
C ARG A 36 0.38 4.62 -1.78
N LYS A 37 0.82 5.87 -1.75
CA LYS A 37 0.06 6.97 -1.16
C LYS A 37 -1.03 7.40 -2.13
N ILE A 38 -2.26 6.94 -1.88
CA ILE A 38 -3.44 7.24 -2.70
C ILE A 38 -4.35 8.22 -1.97
N ASP A 39 -4.94 9.13 -2.73
CA ASP A 39 -6.01 9.99 -2.24
C ASP A 39 -7.35 9.22 -2.20
N LEU A 40 -7.67 8.69 -1.01
CA LEU A 40 -8.94 8.00 -0.74
C LEU A 40 -10.07 8.96 -0.37
N LYS A 41 -9.75 10.18 0.09
CA LYS A 41 -10.76 11.12 0.62
C LYS A 41 -11.34 12.02 -0.47
N ARG A 42 -10.56 12.35 -1.52
CA ARG A 42 -10.99 13.19 -2.64
C ARG A 42 -11.69 14.49 -2.17
N SER A 43 -11.06 15.21 -1.25
CA SER A 43 -11.70 16.36 -0.56
C SER A 43 -11.79 17.65 -1.38
N ARG A 44 -11.19 17.70 -2.56
CA ARG A 44 -11.18 18.89 -3.43
C ARG A 44 -11.92 18.56 -4.72
N SER A 45 -12.82 19.45 -5.12
CA SER A 45 -13.46 19.39 -6.43
C SER A 45 -12.47 19.89 -7.48
N SER A 46 -12.02 18.98 -8.35
CA SER A 46 -11.20 19.31 -9.51
C SER A 46 -11.48 18.33 -10.64
N ILE A 47 -11.29 18.79 -11.87
CA ILE A 47 -11.36 17.96 -13.08
C ILE A 47 -9.93 17.53 -13.40
N GLY A 48 -9.74 16.23 -13.67
CA GLY A 48 -8.46 15.66 -14.03
C GLY A 48 -8.63 14.56 -15.08
N ILE A 49 -7.59 14.36 -15.89
CA ILE A 49 -7.54 13.30 -16.90
C ILE A 49 -6.72 12.14 -16.34
N ILE A 50 -7.14 10.91 -16.63
CA ILE A 50 -6.39 9.70 -16.23
C ILE A 50 -5.14 9.60 -17.10
N GLU A 51 -3.97 9.68 -16.47
CA GLU A 51 -2.69 9.54 -17.18
C GLU A 51 -2.38 8.06 -17.48
N ARG A 52 -2.50 7.18 -16.47
CA ARG A 52 -2.19 5.74 -16.55
C ARG A 52 -2.99 4.95 -15.53
N ILE A 53 -3.18 3.65 -15.79
CA ILE A 53 -3.71 2.66 -14.84
C ILE A 53 -2.57 1.70 -14.49
N GLU A 54 -2.28 1.53 -13.21
CA GLU A 54 -1.13 0.74 -12.72
C GLU A 54 -1.58 -0.35 -11.75
N TYR A 55 -0.87 -1.49 -11.78
CA TYR A 55 -1.07 -2.54 -10.78
C TYR A 55 -0.54 -2.14 -9.40
N ASP A 56 -1.33 -2.40 -8.35
CA ASP A 56 -0.91 -2.21 -6.95
C ASP A 56 -0.81 -3.55 -6.19
N PRO A 57 0.37 -3.92 -5.66
CA PRO A 57 0.55 -5.18 -4.93
C PRO A 57 -0.10 -5.23 -3.54
N ASN A 58 -0.67 -4.12 -3.05
CA ASN A 58 -1.26 -4.01 -1.71
C ASN A 58 -2.80 -4.06 -1.72
N ARG A 59 -3.44 -4.14 -2.89
CA ARG A 59 -4.89 -4.33 -3.02
C ARG A 59 -5.22 -5.19 -4.23
N SER A 60 -6.44 -5.72 -4.29
CA SER A 60 -6.94 -6.49 -5.45
C SER A 60 -7.37 -5.60 -6.62
N SER A 61 -7.84 -4.39 -6.34
CA SER A 61 -8.29 -3.44 -7.36
C SER A 61 -7.12 -2.90 -8.21
N ARG A 62 -7.34 -2.83 -9.52
CA ARG A 62 -6.48 -2.08 -10.45
C ARG A 62 -6.88 -0.61 -10.48
#